data_AF-A0A2H9PVC7-F1
#
_entry.id   AF-A0A2H9PVC7-F1
#
_cell.length_a   1.000
_cell.length_b   1.000
_cell.length_c   1.000
_cell.angle_alpha   90.00
_cell.angle_beta   90.00
_cell.angle_gamma   90.00
#
_symmetry.space_group_name_H-M   'P 1'
#
loop_
_entity.id
_entity.type
_entity.pdbx_description
1 polymer ?
#
loop_
_entity_poly.entity_id
_entity_poly.type
_entity_poly.pdbx_seq_one_letter_code
_entity_poly.pdbx_strand_id
1 'polypeptide(L)'
;EQLGEHVGVVNIHTIKPIDEALIKLCASHGPIVTIEDHSIYGGLGSAVAEVAASIGGIVHRIGITGFAQSGTGAELYDAYGLSAQRIAEQARKLIKKQ
;
A
#
# COMPACT_ATOMS: atom_id res chain seq x y z
N GLU A 1 -0.38 -21.49 -7.77
CA GLU A 1 -0.57 -21.01 -9.15
C GLU A 1 -0.10 -19.56 -9.26
N GLN A 2 0.63 -19.23 -10.32
CA GLN A 2 0.99 -17.86 -10.65
C GLN A 2 -0.15 -17.26 -11.47
N LEU A 3 -0.84 -16.28 -10.90
CA LEU A 3 -2.01 -15.65 -11.51
C LEU A 3 -1.47 -14.53 -12.40
N GLY A 4 -1.87 -14.48 -13.68
CA GLY A 4 -1.29 -13.64 -14.74
C GLY A 4 -1.50 -12.12 -14.61
N GLU A 5 -1.50 -11.58 -13.39
CA GLU A 5 -1.60 -10.16 -13.08
C GLU A 5 -0.20 -9.57 -12.93
N HIS A 6 0.13 -8.56 -13.72
CA HIS A 6 1.41 -7.86 -13.65
C HIS A 6 1.28 -6.58 -12.83
N VAL A 7 2.08 -6.45 -11.77
CA VAL A 7 2.12 -5.27 -10.90
C VAL A 7 3.53 -4.76 -10.74
N GLY A 8 3.70 -3.44 -10.67
CA GLY A 8 4.96 -2.81 -10.27
C GLY A 8 5.13 -2.87 -8.76
N VAL A 9 6.32 -3.21 -8.29
CA VAL A 9 6.66 -3.21 -6.85
C VAL A 9 7.79 -2.22 -6.64
N VAL A 10 7.59 -1.27 -5.73
CA VAL A 10 8.53 -0.20 -5.41
C VAL A 10 8.78 -0.18 -3.92
N ASN A 11 10.05 -0.14 -3.52
CA ASN A 11 10.44 0.04 -2.13
C ASN A 11 10.65 1.54 -1.84
N ILE A 12 9.98 2.08 -0.82
CA ILE A 12 10.13 3.47 -0.37
C ILE A 12 10.84 3.48 0.98
N HIS A 13 12.17 3.52 0.98
CA HIS A 13 12.97 3.46 2.20
C HIS A 13 13.08 4.81 2.94
N THR A 14 12.76 5.93 2.25
CA THR A 14 12.76 7.28 2.84
C THR A 14 11.36 7.88 2.71
N ILE A 15 10.60 7.85 3.81
CA ILE A 15 9.26 8.48 3.87
C ILE A 15 9.37 10.00 3.89
N LYS A 16 10.44 10.54 4.50
CA LYS A 16 10.66 11.99 4.57
C LYS A 16 12.15 12.32 4.41
N PRO A 17 12.54 13.12 3.39
CA PRO A 17 11.69 13.57 2.28
C PRO A 17 11.28 12.41 1.37
N ILE A 18 10.02 12.38 0.91
CA ILE A 18 9.56 11.37 -0.04
C ILE A 18 10.02 11.72 -1.46
N ASP A 19 10.33 10.71 -2.28
CA ASP A 19 10.62 10.90 -3.71
C ASP A 19 9.32 11.17 -4.48
N GLU A 20 8.96 12.45 -4.62
CA GLU A 20 7.73 12.83 -5.32
C GLU A 20 7.71 12.43 -6.80
N ALA A 21 8.87 12.45 -7.47
CA ALA A 21 8.96 12.14 -8.89
C ALA A 21 8.61 10.67 -9.14
N LEU A 22 9.11 9.79 -8.27
CA LEU A 22 8.77 8.38 -8.28
C LEU A 22 7.27 8.15 -8.04
N ILE A 23 6.65 8.83 -7.07
CA ILE A 23 5.21 8.68 -6.82
C ILE A 23 4.38 9.16 -8.02
N LYS A 24 4.74 10.29 -8.62
CA LYS A 24 4.07 10.82 -9.82
C LYS A 24 4.23 9.86 -11.02
N LEU A 25 5.39 9.24 -11.16
CA LEU A 25 5.63 8.19 -12.17
C LEU A 25 4.78 6.94 -11.91
N CYS A 26 4.66 6.48 -10.66
CA CYS A 26 3.80 5.35 -10.34
C CYS A 26 2.33 5.65 -10.67
N ALA A 27 1.85 6.85 -10.32
CA ALA A 27 0.47 7.27 -10.57
C ALA A 27 0.13 7.39 -12.06
N SER A 28 1.11 7.66 -12.93
CA SER A 28 0.89 7.68 -14.39
C SER A 28 0.67 6.29 -14.99
N HIS A 29 1.08 5.23 -14.28
CA HIS A 29 0.86 3.84 -14.69
C HIS A 29 -0.46 3.27 -14.16
N GLY A 30 -1.08 3.90 -13.16
CA GLY A 30 -2.36 3.50 -12.60
C GLY A 30 -2.47 3.75 -11.09
N PRO A 31 -3.51 3.21 -10.44
CA PRO A 31 -3.70 3.35 -8.99
C PRO A 31 -2.55 2.75 -8.19
N ILE A 32 -2.17 3.45 -7.12
CA ILE A 32 -1.11 3.04 -6.21
C ILE A 32 -1.72 2.28 -5.03
N VAL A 33 -1.09 1.17 -4.63
CA VAL A 33 -1.38 0.48 -3.37
C VAL A 33 -0.15 0.63 -2.47
N THR A 34 -0.32 1.28 -1.32
CA THR A 34 0.74 1.36 -0.30
C THR A 34 0.57 0.25 0.73
N ILE A 35 1.67 -0.31 1.21
CA ILE A 35 1.70 -1.35 2.24
C ILE A 35 2.68 -0.89 3.31
N GLU A 36 2.23 -0.83 4.57
CA GLU A 36 3.06 -0.45 5.70
C GLU A 36 2.69 -1.21 6.97
N ASP A 37 3.68 -1.68 7.72
CA ASP A 37 3.51 -2.17 9.11
C ASP A 37 3.50 -0.97 10.08
N HIS A 38 2.56 -0.07 9.82
CA HIS A 38 2.38 1.19 10.54
C HIS A 38 0.91 1.64 10.40
N SER A 39 0.51 2.62 11.21
CA SER A 39 -0.78 3.28 11.06
C SER A 39 -0.95 3.82 9.64
N ILE A 40 -2.11 3.55 9.02
CA ILE A 40 -2.45 4.18 7.73
C ILE A 40 -2.52 5.72 7.86
N TYR A 41 -2.76 6.22 9.07
CA TYR A 41 -2.85 7.65 9.38
C TYR A 41 -1.46 8.21 9.69
N GLY A 42 -1.00 9.16 8.87
CA GLY A 42 0.28 9.87 9.03
C GLY A 42 1.53 9.10 8.58
N GLY A 43 1.39 7.86 8.12
CA GLY A 43 2.50 7.02 7.64
C GLY A 43 2.82 7.16 6.14
N LEU A 44 3.41 6.11 5.57
CA LEU A 44 3.78 6.03 4.15
C LEU A 44 2.58 6.30 3.24
N GLY A 45 1.45 5.66 3.53
CA GLY A 45 0.23 5.80 2.75
C GLY A 45 -0.30 7.23 2.74
N SER A 46 -0.15 7.97 3.85
CA SER A 46 -0.53 9.38 3.91
C SER A 46 0.43 10.25 3.09
N ALA A 47 1.75 10.05 3.24
CA ALA A 47 2.75 10.79 2.47
C ALA A 47 2.61 10.57 0.94
N VAL A 48 2.36 9.33 0.51
CA VAL A 48 2.09 9.01 -0.91
C VAL A 48 0.79 9.65 -1.38
N ALA A 49 -0.28 9.62 -0.58
CA ALA A 49 -1.55 10.22 -0.93
C ALA A 49 -1.47 11.74 -1.07
N GLU A 50 -0.69 12.43 -0.23
CA GLU A 50 -0.44 13.87 -0.35
C GLU A 50 0.18 14.24 -1.70
N VAL A 51 1.20 13.50 -2.14
CA VAL A 51 1.84 13.72 -3.45
C VAL A 51 0.89 13.36 -4.60
N ALA A 52 0.26 12.20 -4.54
CA ALA A 52 -0.63 11.71 -5.59
C ALA A 52 -1.86 12.61 -5.80
N ALA A 53 -2.40 13.19 -4.72
CA ALA A 53 -3.54 14.11 -4.79
C ALA A 53 -3.24 15.36 -5.64
N SER A 54 -1.98 15.82 -5.68
CA SER A 54 -1.58 16.98 -6.49
C SER A 54 -1.76 16.79 -8.01
N ILE A 55 -1.88 15.53 -8.45
CA ILE A 55 -2.04 15.14 -9.87
C ILE A 55 -3.30 14.29 -10.10
N GLY A 56 -4.19 14.18 -9.12
CA GLY A 56 -5.41 13.36 -9.22
C GLY A 56 -5.19 11.85 -9.20
N GLY A 57 -4.06 11.38 -8.66
CA GLY A 57 -3.75 9.96 -8.54
C GLY A 57 -4.64 9.25 -7.51
N ILE A 58 -4.97 7.99 -7.78
CA ILE A 58 -5.76 7.14 -6.87
C ILE A 58 -4.80 6.34 -5.99
N VAL A 59 -5.00 6.39 -4.66
CA VAL A 59 -4.18 5.67 -3.68
C VAL A 59 -5.05 4.82 -2.76
N HIS A 60 -4.71 3.55 -2.63
CA HIS A 60 -5.27 2.62 -1.65
C HIS A 60 -4.20 2.30 -0.60
N ARG A 61 -4.58 2.30 0.67
CA ARG A 61 -3.65 2.14 1.80
C ARG A 61 -3.93 0.84 2.53
N ILE A 62 -2.91 0.00 2.67
CA ILE A 62 -2.90 -1.22 3.47
C ILE A 62 -1.95 -0.99 4.64
N GLY A 63 -2.46 -1.12 5.85
CA GLY A 63 -1.72 -0.91 7.08
C GLY A 63 -2.62 -1.01 8.30
N ILE A 64 -2.09 -0.64 9.46
CA ILE A 64 -2.78 -0.77 10.73
C ILE A 64 -3.82 0.35 10.90
N THR A 65 -5.02 0.02 11.39
CA THR A 65 -6.12 0.97 11.60
C THR A 65 -6.52 1.16 13.06
N GLY A 66 -5.87 0.46 13.99
CA GLY A 66 -6.20 0.46 15.41
C GLY A 66 -5.02 0.03 16.27
N PHE A 67 -5.28 -0.38 17.51
CA PHE A 67 -4.23 -0.83 18.43
C PHE A 67 -3.76 -2.24 18.10
N ALA A 68 -2.46 -2.47 18.33
CA ALA A 68 -1.83 -3.77 18.19
C ALA A 68 -2.37 -4.77 19.23
N GLN A 69 -2.58 -6.00 18.81
CA GLN A 69 -2.90 -7.14 19.66
C GLN A 69 -1.63 -7.93 19.99
N SER A 70 -1.72 -8.78 21.01
CA SER A 70 -0.65 -9.74 21.34
C SER A 70 -0.81 -11.02 20.50
N GLY A 71 0.29 -11.49 19.93
CA GLY A 71 0.34 -12.70 19.11
C GLY A 71 1.72 -12.85 18.48
N THR A 72 1.91 -13.91 17.70
CA THR A 72 3.12 -14.05 16.87
C THR A 72 3.05 -13.11 15.66
N GLY A 73 4.20 -12.75 15.09
CA GLY A 73 4.24 -11.87 13.91
C GLY A 73 3.41 -12.39 12.73
N ALA A 74 3.40 -13.71 12.50
CA ALA A 74 2.61 -14.32 11.43
C ALA A 74 1.09 -14.20 11.67
N GLU A 75 0.64 -14.43 12.91
CA GLU A 75 -0.77 -14.27 13.29
C GLU A 75 -1.21 -12.81 13.17
N LEU A 76 -0.38 -11.87 13.64
CA LEU A 76 -0.67 -10.45 13.56
C LEU A 76 -0.70 -9.96 12.11
N TYR A 77 0.24 -10.39 11.27
CA TYR A 77 0.23 -10.03 9.85
C TYR A 77 -0.99 -10.57 9.12
N ASP A 78 -1.46 -11.78 9.44
CA ASP A 78 -2.73 -12.23 8.85
C ASP A 78 -3.93 -11.44 9.37
N ALA A 79 -4.00 -11.21 10.69
CA ALA A 79 -5.10 -10.49 11.34
C ALA A 79 -5.23 -9.04 10.84
N TYR A 80 -4.12 -8.37 10.59
CA TYR A 80 -4.09 -7.00 10.06
C TYR A 80 -4.08 -6.91 8.54
N GLY A 81 -4.13 -8.05 7.83
CA GLY A 81 -4.17 -8.06 6.38
C GLY A 81 -2.83 -7.75 5.69
N LEU A 82 -1.72 -7.87 6.41
CA LEU A 82 -0.35 -7.64 5.94
C LEU A 82 0.37 -8.92 5.51
N SER A 83 -0.23 -10.09 5.67
CA SER A 83 0.32 -11.32 5.10
C SER A 83 0.29 -11.25 3.56
N ALA A 84 1.24 -11.92 2.91
CA ALA A 84 1.35 -11.89 1.44
C ALA A 84 0.04 -12.30 0.75
N GLN A 85 -0.67 -13.28 1.32
CA GLN A 85 -1.96 -13.71 0.83
C GLN A 85 -3.01 -12.60 0.94
N ARG A 86 -3.10 -11.93 2.11
CA ARG A 86 -4.08 -10.86 2.35
C ARG A 86 -3.83 -9.64 1.48
N ILE A 87 -2.56 -9.24 1.31
CA ILE A 87 -2.16 -8.17 0.40
C ILE A 87 -2.62 -8.48 -1.03
N ALA A 88 -2.35 -9.69 -1.52
CA ALA A 88 -2.77 -10.11 -2.87
C ALA A 88 -4.30 -10.11 -3.03
N GLU A 89 -5.05 -10.59 -2.03
CA GLU A 89 -6.53 -10.57 -2.03
C GLU A 89 -7.08 -9.15 -2.09
N GLN A 90 -6.50 -8.22 -1.33
CA GLN A 90 -6.90 -6.81 -1.35
C GLN A 90 -6.56 -6.13 -2.68
N ALA A 91 -5.35 -6.32 -3.20
CA ALA A 91 -4.92 -5.80 -4.49
C ALA A 91 -5.85 -6.24 -5.64
N ARG A 92 -6.25 -7.52 -5.67
CA ARG A 92 -7.18 -8.04 -6.69
C ARG A 92 -8.57 -7.42 -6.66
N LYS A 93 -9.08 -7.12 -5.47
CA LYS A 93 -10.38 -6.44 -5.33
C LYS A 93 -10.36 -5.04 -5.94
N LEU A 94 -9.18 -4.42 -6.00
CA LEU A 94 -9.00 -3.10 -6.61
C LEU A 94 -8.90 -3.19 -8.14
N ILE A 95 -8.16 -4.19 -8.65
CA ILE A 95 -8.04 -4.42 -10.10
C ILE A 95 -9.41 -4.76 -10.72
N LYS A 96 -10.21 -5.61 -10.08
CA LYS A 96 -11.54 -6.01 -10.58
C LYS A 96 -12.62 -4.92 -10.54
N LYS A 97 -12.37 -3.81 -9.83
CA LYS A 97 -13.31 -2.69 -9.68
C LYS A 97 -13.07 -1.55 -10.67
N GLN A 98 -12.06 -1.66 -11.51
CA GLN A 98 -11.80 -0.71 -12.62
C GLN A 98 -12.70 -0.98 -13.81
#